data_AF-A0A2M7MLT1-F1
#
_entry.id   AF-A0A2M7MLT1-F1
#
_cell.length_a   1.000
_cell.length_b   1.000
_cell.length_c   1.000
_cell.angle_alpha   90.00
_cell.angle_beta   90.00
_cell.angle_gamma   90.00
#
_symmetry.space_group_name_H-M   'P 1'
#
loop_
_entity.id
_entity.type
_entity.pdbx_description
1 polymer ?
#
loop_
_entity_poly.entity_id
_entity_poly.type
_entity_poly.pdbx_seq_one_letter_code
_entity_poly.pdbx_strand_id
1 'polypeptide(L)'
;MPQNDLIYQKKNLPESLKRLGFILLGIGLALGLAGFLFDAQRAFFNYLLTFIFIMSIAVGSLFLIALEYIAGAEWSTPIRRIPEFFASSIPLLFVLVIPLLLNIHSIFEWSQKNVVAGDKILTGKSPYLNASF
;
A
#
# COMPACT_ATOMS: atom_id res chain seq x y z
N MET A 1 -24.67 -31.09 24.49
CA MET A 1 -23.51 -30.18 24.63
C MET A 1 -24.06 -28.85 25.11
N PRO A 2 -23.58 -28.26 26.22
CA PRO A 2 -24.11 -26.99 26.72
C PRO A 2 -23.81 -25.89 25.70
N GLN A 3 -24.84 -25.17 25.26
CA GLN A 3 -24.69 -23.95 24.46
C GLN A 3 -24.04 -22.89 25.35
N ASN A 4 -22.76 -22.62 25.11
CA ASN A 4 -22.13 -21.44 25.68
C ASN A 4 -22.66 -20.22 24.91
N ASP A 5 -23.63 -19.53 25.51
CA ASP A 5 -24.10 -18.22 25.05
C ASP A 5 -23.01 -17.17 25.31
N LEU A 6 -21.94 -17.20 24.51
CA LEU A 6 -20.96 -16.13 24.46
C LEU A 6 -21.64 -14.90 23.85
N ILE A 7 -22.25 -14.07 24.71
CA ILE A 7 -22.82 -12.78 24.31
C ILE A 7 -21.67 -11.90 23.83
N TYR A 8 -21.45 -11.85 22.51
CA TYR A 8 -20.46 -10.99 21.88
C TYR A 8 -20.83 -9.53 22.14
N GLN A 9 -20.16 -8.89 23.10
CA GLN A 9 -20.27 -7.46 23.30
C GLN A 9 -19.31 -6.71 22.38
N LYS A 10 -19.86 -6.09 21.33
CA LYS A 10 -19.11 -5.20 20.43
C LYS A 10 -18.59 -4.00 21.23
N LYS A 11 -17.34 -4.06 21.66
CA LYS A 11 -16.66 -2.94 22.33
C LYS A 11 -16.20 -1.92 21.29
N ASN A 12 -16.69 -0.69 21.40
CA ASN A 12 -16.19 0.41 20.58
C ASN A 12 -14.71 0.70 20.90
N LEU A 13 -13.93 1.08 19.88
CA LEU A 13 -12.57 1.54 20.10
C LEU A 13 -12.58 2.77 21.03
N PRO A 14 -11.61 2.88 21.96
CA PRO A 14 -11.48 4.06 22.81
C PRO A 14 -11.39 5.34 21.98
N GLU A 15 -12.14 6.37 22.36
CA GLU A 15 -12.14 7.65 21.63
C GLU A 15 -10.77 8.32 21.61
N SER A 16 -9.95 8.12 22.65
CA SER A 16 -8.56 8.57 22.69
C SER A 16 -7.71 7.95 21.58
N LEU A 17 -7.89 6.65 21.31
CA LEU A 17 -7.13 5.94 20.29
C LEU A 17 -7.54 6.40 18.88
N LYS A 18 -8.84 6.59 18.64
CA LYS A 18 -9.34 7.14 17.38
C LYS A 18 -8.77 8.54 17.13
N ARG A 19 -8.84 9.43 18.12
CA ARG A 19 -8.30 10.79 18.04
C ARG A 19 -6.80 10.77 17.75
N LEU A 20 -6.04 9.96 18.46
CA LEU A 20 -4.60 9.80 18.22
C LEU A 20 -4.32 9.35 16.77
N GLY A 21 -5.08 8.36 16.27
CA GLY A 21 -4.96 7.89 14.89
C GLY A 21 -5.18 9.00 13.86
N PHE A 22 -6.24 9.81 14.02
CA PHE A 22 -6.51 10.93 13.12
C PHE A 22 -5.46 12.04 13.22
N ILE A 23 -4.92 12.31 14.41
CA ILE A 23 -3.84 13.30 14.59
C ILE A 23 -2.57 12.84 13.87
N LEU A 24 -2.16 11.58 14.05
CA LEU A 24 -0.98 11.03 13.38
C LEU A 24 -1.15 11.00 11.86
N LEU A 25 -2.34 10.66 11.37
CA LEU A 25 -2.66 10.71 9.94
C LEU A 25 -2.53 12.15 9.41
N GLY A 26 -3.11 13.13 10.12
CA GLY A 26 -3.05 14.54 9.73
C GLY A 26 -1.61 15.07 9.69
N ILE A 27 -0.80 14.76 10.70
CA ILE A 27 0.61 15.13 10.74
C ILE A 27 1.39 14.49 9.59
N GLY A 28 1.18 13.19 9.34
CA GLY A 28 1.83 12.47 8.24
C GLY A 28 1.51 13.07 6.87
N LEU A 29 0.23 13.39 6.63
CA LEU A 29 -0.20 14.05 5.38
C LEU A 29 0.38 15.46 5.25
N ALA A 30 0.37 16.26 6.32
CA ALA A 30 0.91 17.62 6.31
C ALA A 30 2.42 17.63 6.01
N LEU A 31 3.19 16.75 6.66
CA LEU A 31 4.63 16.63 6.42
C LEU A 31 4.93 16.07 5.03
N GLY A 32 4.14 15.11 4.55
CA GLY A 32 4.25 14.57 3.20
C GLY A 32 4.05 15.67 2.15
N LEU A 33 2.96 16.44 2.26
CA LEU A 33 2.66 17.57 1.37
C LEU A 33 3.73 18.66 1.46
N ALA A 34 4.20 19.00 2.66
CA ALA A 34 5.30 19.94 2.83
C ALA A 34 6.56 19.49 2.09
N GLY A 35 6.86 18.18 2.09
CA GLY A 35 7.98 17.61 1.33
C GLY A 35 7.92 17.94 -0.17
N PHE A 36 6.73 17.88 -0.77
CA PHE A 36 6.54 18.25 -2.18
C PHE A 36 6.77 19.73 -2.46
N LEU A 37 6.61 20.61 -1.46
CA LEU A 37 6.88 22.05 -1.61
C LEU A 37 8.37 22.39 -1.58
N PHE A 38 9.21 21.56 -0.93
CA PHE A 38 10.65 21.80 -0.84
C PHE A 38 11.43 21.13 -1.97
N ASP A 39 11.17 19.85 -2.24
CA ASP A 39 11.83 19.08 -3.29
C ASP A 39 10.85 18.02 -3.81
N ALA A 40 10.17 18.36 -4.91
CA ALA A 40 9.19 17.49 -5.52
C ALA A 40 9.81 16.17 -5.99
N GLN A 41 11.02 16.20 -6.59
CA GLN A 41 11.64 15.01 -7.14
C GLN A 41 11.96 14.00 -6.03
N ARG A 42 12.59 14.45 -4.94
CA ARG A 42 12.86 13.60 -3.78
C ARG A 42 11.57 13.13 -3.10
N ALA A 43 10.54 13.97 -3.04
CA ALA A 43 9.24 13.60 -2.50
C ALA A 43 8.59 12.46 -3.30
N PHE A 44 8.66 12.47 -4.64
CA PHE A 44 8.14 11.38 -5.46
C PHE A 44 8.85 10.04 -5.25
N PHE A 45 10.19 10.04 -5.09
CA PHE A 45 10.92 8.81 -4.74
C PHE A 45 10.54 8.28 -3.34
N ASN A 46 10.41 9.16 -2.35
CA ASN A 46 9.95 8.79 -1.01
C ASN A 46 8.49 8.29 -1.01
N TYR A 47 7.65 8.87 -1.86
CA TYR A 47 6.27 8.46 -2.05
C TYR A 47 6.19 7.07 -2.68
N LEU A 48 7.02 6.76 -3.69
CA LEU A 48 7.14 5.42 -4.26
C LEU A 48 7.53 4.39 -3.20
N LEU A 49 8.53 4.70 -2.36
CA LEU A 49 8.95 3.82 -1.27
C LEU A 49 7.80 3.55 -0.29
N THR A 50 7.08 4.60 0.11
CA THR A 50 5.94 4.50 1.03
C THR A 50 4.80 3.69 0.41
N PHE A 51 4.51 3.91 -0.87
CA PHE A 51 3.51 3.17 -1.62
C PHE A 51 3.85 1.67 -1.66
N ILE A 52 5.09 1.32 -2.02
CA ILE A 52 5.54 -0.08 -2.07
C ILE A 52 5.47 -0.72 -0.68
N PHE A 53 5.85 0.01 0.37
CA PHE A 53 5.76 -0.47 1.74
C PHE A 53 4.32 -0.83 2.13
N ILE A 54 3.36 0.09 1.94
CA ILE A 54 1.94 -0.17 2.26
C ILE A 54 1.39 -1.29 1.37
N MET A 55 1.75 -1.30 0.08
CA MET A 55 1.33 -2.33 -0.87
C MET A 55 1.81 -3.73 -0.45
N SER A 56 3.07 -3.86 -0.02
CA SER A 56 3.62 -5.13 0.47
C SER A 56 2.88 -5.66 1.71
N ILE A 57 2.46 -4.77 2.63
CA ILE A 57 1.66 -5.16 3.80
C ILE A 57 0.29 -5.65 3.36
N ALA A 58 -0.37 -4.93 2.46
CA ALA A 58 -1.72 -5.28 2.00
C ALA A 58 -1.74 -6.61 1.23
N VAL A 59 -0.84 -6.76 0.24
CA VAL A 59 -0.72 -7.98 -0.57
C VAL A 59 -0.18 -9.15 0.26
N GLY A 60 0.80 -8.91 1.14
CA GLY A 60 1.30 -9.91 2.08
C GLY A 60 0.22 -10.42 3.02
N SER A 61 -0.66 -9.53 3.49
CA SER A 61 -1.82 -9.92 4.31
C SER A 61 -2.81 -10.77 3.54
N LEU A 62 -3.10 -10.41 2.28
CA LEU A 62 -3.95 -11.24 1.40
C LEU A 62 -3.35 -12.63 1.16
N PHE A 63 -2.04 -12.70 0.96
CA PHE A 63 -1.32 -13.97 0.83
C PHE A 63 -1.44 -14.83 2.10
N LEU A 64 -1.24 -14.25 3.29
CA LEU A 64 -1.39 -14.97 4.56
C LEU A 64 -2.80 -15.51 4.75
N ILE A 65 -3.83 -14.72 4.42
CA ILE A 65 -5.22 -15.17 4.45
C ILE A 65 -5.40 -16.40 3.55
N ALA A 66 -4.96 -16.31 2.28
CA ALA A 66 -5.09 -17.41 1.34
C ALA A 66 -4.34 -18.67 1.82
N LEU A 67 -3.14 -18.50 2.38
CA LEU A 67 -2.34 -19.59 2.94
C LEU A 67 -3.05 -20.28 4.11
N GLU A 68 -3.60 -19.50 5.05
CA GLU A 68 -4.34 -20.04 6.20
C GLU A 68 -5.58 -20.84 5.77
N TYR A 69 -6.30 -20.35 4.74
CA TYR A 69 -7.45 -21.07 4.18
C TYR A 69 -7.04 -22.39 3.53
N ILE A 70 -5.98 -22.40 2.72
CA ILE A 70 -5.50 -23.62 2.05
C ILE A 70 -4.98 -24.64 3.08
N ALA A 71 -4.28 -24.18 4.12
CA ALA A 71 -3.74 -25.04 5.17
C ALA A 71 -4.81 -25.58 6.14
N GLY A 72 -6.05 -25.08 6.08
CA GLY A 72 -7.08 -25.44 7.05
C GLY A 72 -6.74 -25.02 8.48
N ALA A 73 -6.03 -23.90 8.64
CA ALA A 73 -5.52 -23.47 9.95
C ALA A 73 -6.65 -22.92 10.84
N GLU A 74 -6.90 -23.58 11.97
CA GLU A 74 -7.89 -23.12 12.96
C GLU A 74 -7.30 -22.24 14.07
N TRP A 75 -6.00 -22.38 14.35
CA TRP A 75 -5.32 -21.64 15.41
C TRP A 75 -5.27 -20.13 15.17
N SER A 76 -5.33 -19.69 13.90
CA SER A 76 -5.28 -18.27 13.51
C SER A 76 -6.62 -17.56 13.62
N THR A 77 -7.71 -18.28 13.93
CA THR A 77 -9.08 -17.72 14.02
C THR A 77 -9.16 -16.44 14.87
N PRO A 78 -8.51 -16.34 16.06
CA PRO A 78 -8.56 -15.13 16.87
C PRO A 78 -7.86 -13.92 16.23
N ILE A 79 -6.84 -14.15 15.41
CA ILE A 79 -6.02 -13.10 14.80
C ILE A 79 -6.41 -12.79 13.35
N ARG A 80 -7.22 -13.64 12.70
CA ARG A 80 -7.60 -13.55 11.28
C ARG A 80 -8.17 -12.19 10.86
N ARG A 81 -8.83 -11.48 11.77
CA ARG A 81 -9.37 -10.14 11.50
C ARG A 81 -8.29 -9.07 11.24
N ILE A 82 -7.07 -9.27 11.75
CA ILE A 82 -5.95 -8.34 11.56
C ILE A 82 -5.45 -8.34 10.10
N PRO A 83 -5.05 -9.48 9.50
CA PRO A 83 -4.67 -9.50 8.10
C PRO A 83 -5.85 -9.19 7.18
N GLU A 84 -7.10 -9.57 7.51
CA GLU A 84 -8.28 -9.16 6.75
C GLU A 84 -8.41 -7.62 6.69
N PHE A 85 -8.18 -6.93 7.81
CA PHE A 85 -8.18 -5.48 7.84
C PHE A 85 -7.09 -4.89 6.95
N PHE A 86 -5.86 -5.40 6.99
CA PHE A 86 -4.79 -4.91 6.10
C PHE A 86 -5.05 -5.22 4.62
N ALA A 87 -5.54 -6.42 4.29
CA ALA A 87 -5.91 -6.78 2.92
C ALA A 87 -7.05 -5.91 2.39
N SER A 88 -7.97 -5.45 3.25
CA SER A 88 -9.04 -4.52 2.88
C SER A 88 -8.56 -3.15 2.40
N SER A 89 -7.28 -2.82 2.58
CA SER A 89 -6.66 -1.59 2.06
C SER A 89 -6.28 -1.65 0.57
N ILE A 90 -6.38 -2.81 -0.09
CA ILE A 90 -6.03 -2.95 -1.52
C ILE A 90 -6.80 -1.97 -2.43
N PRO A 91 -8.13 -1.76 -2.29
CA PRO A 91 -8.85 -0.77 -3.08
C PRO A 91 -8.27 0.65 -2.96
N LEU A 92 -7.77 1.03 -1.78
CA LEU A 92 -7.15 2.34 -1.54
C LEU A 92 -5.83 2.48 -2.32
N LEU A 93 -5.07 1.39 -2.51
CA LEU A 93 -3.81 1.43 -3.27
C LEU A 93 -4.01 1.86 -4.73
N PHE A 94 -5.13 1.52 -5.35
CA PHE A 94 -5.44 1.99 -6.71
C PHE A 94 -5.60 3.51 -6.78
N VAL A 95 -6.01 4.16 -5.69
CA VAL A 95 -6.07 5.62 -5.62
C VAL A 95 -4.69 6.19 -5.34
N LEU A 96 -3.93 5.57 -4.42
CA LEU A 96 -2.60 6.04 -4.02
C LEU A 96 -1.55 5.89 -5.13
N VAL A 97 -1.75 5.04 -6.12
CA VAL A 97 -0.80 4.92 -7.24
C VAL A 97 -0.92 6.06 -8.26
N ILE A 98 -2.06 6.78 -8.30
CA ILE A 98 -2.35 7.79 -9.33
C ILE A 98 -1.26 8.87 -9.44
N PRO A 99 -0.79 9.50 -8.34
CA PRO A 99 0.27 10.51 -8.43
C PRO A 99 1.58 9.99 -9.03
N LEU A 100 1.90 8.70 -8.81
CA LEU A 100 3.10 8.06 -9.36
C LEU A 100 2.98 7.85 -10.87
N LEU A 101 1.80 7.42 -11.34
CA LEU A 101 1.55 7.21 -12.76
C LEU A 101 1.60 8.53 -13.54
N LEU A 102 1.05 9.61 -12.95
CA LEU A 102 1.10 10.94 -13.56
C LEU A 102 2.52 11.50 -13.68
N ASN A 103 3.44 11.08 -12.80
CA ASN A 103 4.84 11.53 -12.80
C ASN A 103 5.84 10.40 -13.09
N ILE A 104 5.46 9.45 -13.96
CA ILE A 104 6.27 8.28 -14.28
C ILE A 104 7.66 8.67 -14.85
N HIS A 105 7.72 9.75 -15.63
CA HIS A 105 8.91 10.21 -16.33
C HIS A 105 10.03 10.73 -15.44
N SER A 106 9.71 11.24 -14.24
CA SER A 106 10.76 11.69 -13.31
C SER A 106 11.30 10.56 -12.43
N ILE A 107 10.56 9.46 -12.31
CA ILE A 107 10.86 8.38 -11.36
C ILE A 107 11.52 7.20 -12.07
N PHE A 108 11.06 6.88 -13.27
CA PHE A 108 11.48 5.70 -14.01
C PHE A 108 12.27 6.06 -15.27
N GLU A 109 13.54 5.70 -15.27
CA GLU A 109 14.47 5.96 -16.37
C GLU A 109 14.02 5.37 -17.71
N TRP A 110 13.42 4.17 -17.68
CA TRP A 110 12.90 3.51 -18.89
C TRP A 110 11.77 4.27 -19.58
N SER A 111 11.14 5.22 -18.90
CA SER A 111 10.09 6.04 -19.49
C SER A 111 10.62 7.33 -20.13
N GLN A 112 11.90 7.65 -19.96
CA GLN A 112 12.54 8.85 -20.50
C GLN A 112 13.08 8.58 -21.91
N LYS A 113 12.45 9.15 -22.93
CA LYS A 113 12.79 8.93 -24.35
C LYS A 113 14.26 9.20 -24.67
N ASN A 114 14.84 10.25 -24.09
CA ASN A 114 16.23 10.63 -24.32
C ASN A 114 17.21 9.58 -23.81
N VAL A 115 16.89 8.92 -22.69
CA VAL A 115 17.73 7.88 -22.11
C VAL A 115 17.58 6.56 -22.86
N VAL A 116 16.34 6.19 -23.18
CA VAL A 116 16.04 4.95 -23.92
C VAL A 116 16.70 4.93 -25.29
N ALA A 117 16.70 6.06 -26.01
CA ALA A 117 17.33 6.15 -27.33
C ALA A 117 18.84 5.91 -27.32
N GLY A 118 19.51 6.19 -26.19
CA GLY A 118 20.94 5.98 -26.00
C GLY A 118 21.31 4.57 -25.51
N ASP A 119 20.35 3.81 -24.98
CA ASP A 119 20.59 2.50 -24.36
C ASP A 119 19.90 1.36 -25.12
N LYS A 120 20.73 0.48 -25.70
CA LYS A 120 20.28 -0.72 -26.41
C LYS A 120 19.51 -1.69 -25.51
N ILE A 121 19.86 -1.77 -24.22
CA ILE A 121 19.19 -2.66 -23.25
C ILE A 121 17.77 -2.15 -22.98
N LEU A 122 17.60 -0.85 -22.72
CA LEU A 122 16.29 -0.26 -22.50
C LEU A 122 15.42 -0.32 -23.76
N THR A 123 16.02 -0.08 -24.93
CA THR A 123 15.33 -0.24 -26.21
C THR A 123 14.80 -1.66 -26.41
N GLY A 124 15.61 -2.69 -26.09
CA GLY A 124 15.20 -4.09 -26.16
C GLY A 124 14.08 -4.48 -25.18
N LYS A 125 13.93 -3.73 -24.07
CA LYS A 125 12.87 -3.94 -23.07
C LYS A 125 11.59 -3.15 -23.33
N SER A 126 11.56 -2.28 -24.34
CA SER A 126 10.41 -1.42 -24.66
C SER A 126 9.08 -2.16 -24.92
N PRO A 127 9.03 -3.42 -25.39
CA PRO A 127 7.75 -4.14 -25.49
C PRO A 127 7.06 -4.34 -24.14
N TYR A 128 7.82 -4.44 -23.04
CA TYR A 128 7.30 -4.59 -21.68
C TYR A 128 7.35 -3.26 -20.89
N LEU A 129 8.46 -2.52 -20.98
CA LEU A 129 8.66 -1.24 -20.29
C LEU A 129 8.15 -0.07 -21.14
N ASN A 130 6.83 0.09 -21.22
CA ASN A 130 6.18 1.24 -21.83
C ASN A 130 4.96 1.69 -21.00
N ALA A 131 4.47 2.91 -21.22
CA ALA A 131 3.39 3.48 -20.39
C ALA A 131 1.98 2.97 -20.73
N SER A 132 1.80 2.23 -21.82
CA SER A 132 0.50 1.79 -22.34
C SER A 132 0.17 0.32 -22.12
N PHE A 133 1.19 -0.50 -21.81
CA PHE A 133 1.11 -1.95 -21.58
C PHE A 133 1.02 -2.23 -20.08
#